data_AF-A0A398BF58-F1
#
_entry.id   AF-A0A398BF58-F1
#
_cell.length_a   1.000
_cell.length_b   1.000
_cell.length_c   1.000
_cell.angle_alpha   90.00
_cell.angle_beta   90.00
_cell.angle_gamma   90.00
#
_symmetry.space_group_name_H-M   'P 1'
#
loop_
_entity.id
_entity.type
_entity.pdbx_description
1 polymer ?
#
loop_
_entity_poly.entity_id
_entity_poly.type
_entity_poly.pdbx_seq_one_letter_code
_entity_poly.pdbx_strand_id
1 'polypeptide(L)'
;MDKKYKQIEFFAGNTVEQAVSELLSYREKGKLACGEFNGVTLYSDTVTMDSAYQRITGKTKAEFDKEQQEWREDYKRKEQEHKERIPELSKVWKGKGREILAEDKWNLWDDIVPIRLGDLYRGMELGNCLDIVKILNNNGTLDEAKEVIENQGHSGMSFGLVCAMIKEFCDRGNEFVNYVK
;
A
#
# COMPACT_ATOMS: atom_id res chain seq x y z
N MET A 1 19.29 -39.57 21.25
CA MET A 1 18.52 -38.75 22.21
C MET A 1 17.81 -37.68 21.41
N ASP A 2 16.48 -37.66 21.46
CA ASP A 2 15.70 -36.62 20.78
C ASP A 2 15.90 -35.29 21.52
N LYS A 3 16.34 -34.28 20.79
CA LYS A 3 16.49 -32.93 21.33
C LYS A 3 15.11 -32.37 21.65
N LYS A 4 14.88 -31.98 22.90
CA LYS A 4 13.62 -31.34 23.33
C LYS A 4 13.75 -29.82 23.20
N TYR A 5 13.08 -29.25 22.20
CA TYR A 5 13.04 -27.81 21.97
C TYR A 5 11.85 -27.17 22.68
N LYS A 6 12.06 -26.00 23.30
CA LYS A 6 10.98 -25.11 23.70
C LYS A 6 10.46 -24.39 22.46
N GLN A 7 9.18 -24.52 22.15
CA GLN A 7 8.56 -23.71 21.12
C GLN A 7 8.38 -22.27 21.60
N ILE A 8 8.76 -21.32 20.76
CA ILE A 8 8.56 -19.90 20.96
C ILE A 8 7.75 -19.34 19.80
N GLU A 9 6.92 -18.34 20.10
CA GLU A 9 6.14 -17.63 19.11
C GLU A 9 6.81 -16.28 18.83
N PHE A 10 6.92 -15.94 17.55
CA PHE A 10 7.36 -14.62 17.14
C PHE A 10 6.16 -13.71 16.93
N PHE A 11 6.28 -12.44 17.34
CA PHE A 11 5.22 -11.48 17.20
C PHE A 11 5.12 -10.96 15.76
N ALA A 12 3.89 -10.61 15.36
CA ALA A 12 3.66 -9.87 14.14
C ALA A 12 4.45 -8.55 14.17
N GLY A 13 5.29 -8.34 13.14
CA GLY A 13 6.20 -7.19 13.06
C GLY A 13 7.64 -7.47 13.51
N ASN A 14 7.97 -8.68 13.98
CA ASN A 14 9.37 -9.03 14.22
C ASN A 14 10.19 -9.05 12.93
N THR A 15 11.46 -8.65 13.03
CA THR A 15 12.43 -8.81 11.94
C THR A 15 13.14 -10.17 12.02
N VAL A 16 13.80 -10.59 10.94
CA VAL A 16 14.62 -11.81 10.93
C VAL A 16 15.70 -11.72 12.02
N GLU A 17 16.34 -10.56 12.19
CA GLU A 17 17.38 -10.37 13.22
C GLU A 17 16.82 -10.48 14.64
N GLN A 18 15.61 -9.98 14.88
CA GLN A 18 14.95 -10.14 16.18
C GLN A 18 14.65 -11.60 16.47
N ALA A 19 14.12 -12.34 15.50
CA ALA A 19 13.84 -13.77 15.65
C ALA A 19 15.12 -14.59 15.91
N VAL A 20 16.19 -14.32 15.17
CA VAL A 20 17.50 -14.95 15.37
C VAL A 20 18.06 -14.59 16.75
N SER A 21 18.02 -13.31 17.14
CA SER A 21 18.54 -12.85 18.44
C SER A 21 17.79 -13.49 19.61
N GLU A 22 16.47 -13.63 19.51
CA GLU A 22 15.68 -14.29 20.54
C GLU A 22 16.09 -15.76 20.70
N LEU A 23 16.22 -16.51 19.59
CA LEU A 23 16.67 -17.89 19.60
C LEU A 23 18.08 -18.04 20.18
N LEU A 24 19.01 -17.16 19.82
CA LEU A 24 20.36 -17.15 20.37
C LEU A 24 20.35 -16.89 21.89
N SER A 25 19.44 -16.04 22.38
CA SER A 25 19.30 -15.80 23.84
C SER A 25 18.88 -17.06 24.63
N TYR A 26 18.14 -17.99 24.01
CA TYR A 26 17.82 -19.28 24.62
C TYR A 26 19.05 -20.18 24.68
N ARG A 27 19.83 -20.21 23.59
CA ARG A 27 21.08 -20.97 23.51
C ARG A 27 22.07 -20.51 24.57
N GLU A 28 22.22 -19.20 24.77
CA GLU A 28 23.08 -18.62 25.82
C GLU A 28 22.65 -19.03 27.23
N LYS A 29 21.35 -19.22 27.45
CA LYS A 29 20.77 -19.73 28.70
C LYS A 29 20.87 -21.26 28.84
N GLY A 30 21.58 -21.94 27.93
CA GLY A 30 21.70 -23.40 27.90
C GLY A 30 20.41 -24.13 27.53
N LYS A 31 19.45 -23.44 26.89
CA LYS A 31 18.16 -24.00 26.49
C LYS A 31 18.09 -24.16 24.97
N LEU A 32 17.46 -25.24 24.53
CA LEU A 32 17.11 -25.45 23.11
C LEU A 32 15.73 -24.84 22.85
N ALA A 33 15.62 -23.99 21.84
CA ALA A 33 14.37 -23.37 21.42
C ALA A 33 14.20 -23.41 19.90
N CYS A 34 12.97 -23.42 19.43
CA CYS A 34 12.63 -23.28 18.01
C CYS A 34 11.36 -22.46 17.84
N GLY A 35 11.20 -21.83 16.67
CA GLY A 35 10.01 -21.06 16.32
C GLY A 35 9.86 -20.98 14.81
N GLU A 36 8.62 -20.82 14.34
CA GLU A 36 8.31 -20.64 12.92
C GLU A 36 8.25 -19.15 12.58
N PHE A 37 9.04 -18.73 11.60
CA PHE A 37 9.08 -17.35 11.12
C PHE A 37 8.93 -17.34 9.60
N ASN A 38 7.90 -16.65 9.09
CA ASN A 38 7.58 -16.57 7.66
C ASN A 38 7.58 -17.95 6.95
N GLY A 39 6.96 -18.96 7.58
CA GLY A 39 6.87 -20.33 7.03
C GLY A 39 8.14 -21.17 7.19
N VAL A 40 9.16 -20.67 7.88
CA VAL A 40 10.43 -21.38 8.11
C VAL A 40 10.66 -21.61 9.60
N THR A 41 10.81 -22.87 10.02
CA THR A 41 11.23 -23.19 11.39
C THR A 41 12.72 -22.94 11.57
N LEU A 42 13.05 -22.07 12.53
CA LEU A 42 14.42 -21.75 12.97
C LEU A 42 14.70 -22.44 14.32
N TYR A 43 15.95 -22.86 14.53
CA TYR A 43 16.37 -23.61 15.72
C TYR A 43 17.56 -22.93 16.39
N SER A 44 17.52 -22.76 17.71
CA SER A 44 18.51 -22.00 18.47
C SER A 44 19.94 -22.53 18.37
N ASP A 45 20.12 -23.83 18.15
CA ASP A 45 21.43 -24.48 18.12
C ASP A 45 22.09 -24.49 16.73
N THR A 46 21.32 -24.26 15.66
CA THR A 46 21.83 -24.26 14.28
C THR A 46 21.73 -22.91 13.59
N VAL A 47 20.90 -21.99 14.09
CA VAL A 47 20.66 -20.70 13.45
C VAL A 47 21.90 -19.80 13.50
N THR A 48 22.25 -19.28 12.34
CA THR A 48 23.09 -18.10 12.16
C THR A 48 22.29 -17.03 11.42
N MET A 49 22.75 -15.78 11.48
CA MET A 49 22.09 -14.69 10.78
C MET A 49 21.94 -14.99 9.28
N ASP A 50 23.03 -15.32 8.59
CA ASP A 50 22.97 -15.63 7.16
C ASP A 50 22.14 -16.87 6.84
N SER A 51 22.19 -17.92 7.66
CA SER A 51 21.36 -19.11 7.42
C SER A 51 19.86 -18.81 7.53
N ALA A 52 19.47 -17.89 8.43
CA ALA A 52 18.08 -17.48 8.58
C ALA A 52 17.63 -16.69 7.35
N TYR A 53 18.41 -15.68 6.93
CA TYR A 53 18.12 -14.93 5.71
C TYR A 53 18.05 -15.83 4.48
N GLN A 54 19.01 -16.74 4.28
CA GLN A 54 19.01 -17.63 3.12
C GLN A 54 17.76 -18.52 3.08
N ARG A 55 17.33 -19.05 4.24
CA ARG A 55 16.16 -19.93 4.29
C ARG A 55 14.83 -19.17 4.14
N ILE A 56 14.75 -17.93 4.63
CA ILE A 56 13.51 -17.14 4.62
C ILE A 56 13.35 -16.37 3.30
N THR A 57 14.42 -15.79 2.79
CA THR A 57 14.37 -14.86 1.63
C THR A 57 15.12 -15.38 0.41
N GLY A 58 15.93 -16.45 0.55
CA GLY A 58 16.80 -16.95 -0.52
C GLY A 58 18.11 -16.19 -0.67
N LYS A 59 18.42 -15.23 0.21
CA LYS A 59 19.57 -14.31 0.09
C LYS A 59 20.41 -14.30 1.36
N THR A 60 21.68 -13.96 1.27
CA THR A 60 22.48 -13.61 2.47
C THR A 60 21.96 -12.31 3.09
N LYS A 61 22.35 -12.02 4.34
CA LYS A 61 21.98 -10.74 4.96
C LYS A 61 22.51 -9.54 4.16
N ALA A 62 23.76 -9.64 3.69
CA ALA A 62 24.40 -8.56 2.94
C ALA A 62 23.68 -8.27 1.61
N GLU A 63 23.26 -9.30 0.88
CA GLU A 63 22.48 -9.13 -0.35
C GLU A 63 21.10 -8.53 -0.07
N PHE A 64 20.41 -9.01 0.96
CA PHE A 64 19.12 -8.46 1.37
C PHE A 64 19.21 -6.99 1.77
N ASP A 65 20.21 -6.63 2.58
CA ASP A 65 20.43 -5.26 3.03
C ASP A 65 20.73 -4.31 1.86
N LYS A 66 21.55 -4.76 0.91
CA LYS A 66 21.89 -4.00 -0.30
C LYS A 66 20.64 -3.71 -1.14
N GLU A 67 19.82 -4.73 -1.41
CA GLU A 67 18.58 -4.52 -2.17
C GLU A 67 17.59 -3.61 -1.44
N GLN A 68 17.48 -3.75 -0.12
CA GLN A 68 16.64 -2.87 0.69
C GLN A 68 17.14 -1.42 0.69
N GLN A 69 18.45 -1.22 0.60
CA GLN A 69 19.02 0.11 0.45
C GLN A 69 18.71 0.69 -0.93
N GLU A 70 18.97 -0.06 -2.01
CA GLU A 70 18.69 0.35 -3.39
C GLU A 70 17.20 0.68 -3.58
N TRP A 71 16.31 -0.17 -3.04
CA TRP A 71 14.86 0.08 -3.08
C TRP A 71 14.48 1.36 -2.34
N ARG A 72 15.06 1.62 -1.15
CA ARG A 72 14.79 2.84 -0.38
C ARG A 72 15.28 4.09 -1.08
N GLU A 73 16.45 4.03 -1.73
CA GLU A 73 17.02 5.14 -2.49
C GLU A 73 16.19 5.45 -3.74
N ASP A 74 15.81 4.42 -4.50
CA ASP A 74 14.93 4.57 -5.65
C ASP A 74 13.55 5.11 -5.26
N TYR A 75 12.96 4.61 -4.17
CA TYR A 75 11.70 5.11 -3.64
C TYR A 75 11.79 6.60 -3.28
N LYS A 76 12.82 7.01 -2.54
CA LYS A 76 13.04 8.43 -2.17
C LYS A 76 13.21 9.32 -3.40
N ARG A 77 13.97 8.85 -4.39
CA ARG A 77 14.14 9.57 -5.66
C ARG A 77 12.79 9.76 -6.35
N LYS A 78 12.03 8.68 -6.56
CA LYS A 78 10.70 8.72 -7.19
C LYS A 78 9.69 9.55 -6.39
N GLU A 79 9.80 9.58 -5.07
CA GLU A 79 8.97 10.43 -4.21
C GLU A 79 9.32 11.92 -4.42
N GLN A 80 10.61 12.26 -4.46
CA GLN A 80 11.07 13.63 -4.68
C GLN A 80 10.71 14.13 -6.08
N GLU A 81 11.00 13.34 -7.12
CA GLU A 81 10.63 13.65 -8.51
C GLU A 81 9.12 13.87 -8.66
N HIS A 82 8.30 13.08 -7.96
CA HIS A 82 6.85 13.26 -7.96
C HIS A 82 6.43 14.55 -7.26
N LYS A 83 6.98 14.84 -6.07
CA LYS A 83 6.72 16.08 -5.31
C LYS A 83 7.04 17.33 -6.14
N GLU A 84 8.15 17.32 -6.86
CA GLU A 84 8.56 18.42 -7.76
C GLU A 84 7.58 18.60 -8.94
N ARG A 85 6.91 17.54 -9.37
CA ARG A 85 5.90 17.59 -10.44
C ARG A 85 4.50 17.98 -9.98
N ILE A 86 4.22 17.99 -8.67
CA ILE A 86 2.88 18.32 -8.13
C ILE A 86 2.34 19.65 -8.67
N PRO A 87 3.12 20.76 -8.77
CA PRO A 87 2.59 22.02 -9.28
C PRO A 87 2.06 21.91 -10.72
N GLU A 88 2.79 21.23 -11.62
CA GLU A 88 2.37 21.06 -13.02
C GLU A 88 1.24 20.04 -13.14
N LEU A 89 1.32 18.93 -12.41
CA LEU A 89 0.23 17.94 -12.36
C LEU A 89 -1.06 18.55 -11.81
N SER A 90 -0.95 19.46 -10.83
CA SER A 90 -2.10 20.16 -10.27
C SER A 90 -2.82 20.94 -11.35
N LYS A 91 -2.11 21.72 -12.18
CA LYS A 91 -2.72 22.46 -13.29
C LYS A 91 -3.50 21.53 -14.24
N VAL A 92 -2.90 20.38 -14.58
CA VAL A 92 -3.52 19.38 -15.47
C VAL A 92 -4.81 18.82 -14.85
N TRP A 93 -4.75 18.36 -13.60
CA TRP A 93 -5.91 17.75 -12.94
C TRP A 93 -7.01 18.75 -12.62
N LYS A 94 -6.65 20.00 -12.30
CA LYS A 94 -7.61 21.09 -12.18
C LYS A 94 -8.35 21.31 -13.50
N GLY A 95 -7.62 21.38 -14.62
CA GLY A 95 -8.19 21.49 -15.96
C GLY A 95 -9.16 20.34 -16.29
N LYS A 96 -8.74 19.09 -16.08
CA LYS A 96 -9.60 17.91 -16.27
C LYS A 96 -10.87 17.95 -15.41
N GLY A 97 -10.76 18.43 -14.18
CA GLY A 97 -11.92 18.64 -13.32
C GLY A 97 -12.94 19.60 -13.95
N ARG A 98 -12.49 20.62 -14.70
CA ARG A 98 -13.40 21.61 -15.31
C ARG A 98 -14.18 21.08 -16.49
N GLU A 99 -13.64 20.07 -17.16
CA GLU A 99 -14.30 19.41 -18.28
C GLU A 99 -15.45 18.49 -17.82
N ILE A 100 -15.46 18.07 -16.56
CA ILE A 100 -16.31 16.96 -16.07
C ILE A 100 -17.20 17.37 -14.90
N LEU A 101 -16.67 18.16 -13.96
CA LEU A 101 -17.36 18.52 -12.72
C LEU A 101 -18.21 19.78 -12.90
N ALA A 102 -19.32 19.85 -12.16
CA ALA A 102 -20.14 21.04 -12.06
C ALA A 102 -19.37 22.22 -11.43
N GLU A 103 -19.70 23.44 -11.83
CA GLU A 103 -18.97 24.67 -11.45
C GLU A 103 -18.91 24.88 -9.93
N ASP A 104 -19.97 24.52 -9.21
CA ASP A 104 -20.06 24.62 -7.76
C ASP A 104 -19.05 23.72 -7.03
N LYS A 105 -18.48 22.72 -7.71
CA LYS A 105 -17.48 21.80 -7.16
C LYS A 105 -16.04 22.23 -7.42
N TRP A 106 -15.80 23.22 -8.28
CA TRP A 106 -14.47 23.55 -8.77
C TRP A 106 -13.50 24.04 -7.68
N ASN A 107 -13.98 24.82 -6.72
CA ASN A 107 -13.13 25.34 -5.64
C ASN A 107 -12.60 24.21 -4.75
N LEU A 108 -13.50 23.31 -4.33
CA LEU A 108 -13.09 22.17 -3.52
C LEU A 108 -12.16 21.23 -4.29
N TRP A 109 -12.44 20.99 -5.58
CA TRP A 109 -11.56 20.21 -6.44
C TRP A 109 -10.14 20.81 -6.48
N ASP A 110 -10.04 22.12 -6.63
CA ASP A 110 -8.76 22.82 -6.66
C ASP A 110 -7.93 22.72 -5.39
N ASP A 111 -8.61 22.73 -4.26
CA ASP A 111 -7.98 22.63 -2.95
C ASP A 111 -7.47 21.21 -2.71
N ILE A 112 -8.24 20.20 -3.11
CA ILE A 112 -7.87 18.80 -2.85
C ILE A 112 -6.85 18.24 -3.83
N VAL A 113 -6.79 18.71 -5.09
CA VAL A 113 -5.89 18.17 -6.12
C VAL A 113 -4.42 18.11 -5.66
N PRO A 114 -3.79 19.21 -5.18
CA PRO A 114 -2.39 19.14 -4.73
C PRO A 114 -2.22 18.26 -3.49
N ILE A 115 -3.22 18.19 -2.61
CA ILE A 115 -3.20 17.34 -1.41
C ILE A 115 -3.20 15.87 -1.82
N ARG A 116 -4.10 15.49 -2.73
CA ARG A 116 -4.23 14.14 -3.30
C ARG A 116 -2.98 13.73 -4.08
N LEU A 117 -2.43 14.62 -4.91
CA LEU A 117 -1.16 14.38 -5.58
C LEU A 117 0.00 14.17 -4.60
N GLY A 118 -0.04 14.78 -3.42
CA GLY A 118 0.99 14.63 -2.39
C GLY A 118 0.79 13.45 -1.43
N ASP A 119 -0.30 12.68 -1.57
CA ASP A 119 -0.62 11.60 -0.63
C ASP A 119 -0.03 10.24 -1.02
N LEU A 120 -0.44 9.20 -0.30
CA LEU A 120 0.02 7.81 -0.49
C LEU A 120 -0.24 7.29 -1.91
N TYR A 121 -1.37 7.65 -2.51
CA TYR A 121 -1.82 7.17 -3.82
C TYR A 121 -1.42 8.10 -4.97
N ARG A 122 -0.79 9.24 -4.65
CA ARG A 122 -0.17 10.15 -5.63
C ARG A 122 -1.18 10.68 -6.66
N GLY A 123 -2.44 10.85 -6.25
CA GLY A 123 -3.52 11.37 -7.08
C GLY A 123 -4.13 10.37 -8.07
N MET A 124 -3.89 9.07 -7.90
CA MET A 124 -4.53 8.02 -8.70
C MET A 124 -6.07 8.12 -8.68
N GLU A 125 -6.62 8.42 -7.50
CA GLU A 125 -8.04 8.58 -7.23
C GLU A 125 -8.67 9.77 -7.97
N LEU A 126 -7.87 10.78 -8.37
CA LEU A 126 -8.37 11.92 -9.14
C LEU A 126 -8.92 11.47 -10.50
N GLY A 127 -8.14 10.67 -11.24
CA GLY A 127 -8.57 10.11 -12.52
C GLY A 127 -9.74 9.16 -12.37
N ASN A 128 -9.61 8.25 -11.42
CA ASN A 128 -10.63 7.24 -11.17
C ASN A 128 -11.97 7.83 -10.78
N CYS A 129 -11.98 8.89 -9.96
CA CYS A 129 -13.17 9.64 -9.65
C CYS A 129 -13.75 10.28 -10.91
N LEU A 130 -12.94 11.00 -11.69
CA LEU A 130 -13.42 11.72 -12.88
C LEU A 130 -14.01 10.79 -13.95
N ASP A 131 -13.43 9.60 -14.15
CA ASP A 131 -13.97 8.62 -15.12
C ASP A 131 -15.39 8.19 -14.75
N ILE A 132 -15.66 7.95 -13.46
CA ILE A 132 -16.99 7.59 -12.95
C ILE A 132 -17.94 8.79 -13.02
N VAL A 133 -17.52 9.95 -12.51
CA VAL A 133 -18.35 11.16 -12.50
C VAL A 133 -18.76 11.56 -13.91
N LYS A 134 -17.87 11.40 -14.89
CA LYS A 134 -18.18 11.65 -16.31
C LYS A 134 -19.32 10.77 -16.83
N ILE A 135 -19.37 9.49 -16.47
CA ILE A 135 -20.46 8.60 -16.86
C ILE A 135 -21.76 9.07 -16.22
N LEU A 136 -21.73 9.29 -14.90
CA LEU A 136 -22.93 9.65 -14.13
C LEU A 136 -23.53 11.00 -14.55
N ASN A 137 -22.69 12.00 -14.84
CA ASN A 137 -23.10 13.33 -15.28
C ASN A 137 -23.66 13.33 -16.72
N ASN A 138 -23.27 12.37 -17.56
CA ASN A 138 -23.80 12.20 -18.92
C ASN A 138 -25.04 11.28 -18.97
N ASN A 139 -25.76 11.14 -17.85
CA ASN A 139 -26.91 10.24 -17.71
C ASN A 139 -26.60 8.76 -17.99
N GLY A 140 -25.34 8.34 -17.83
CA GLY A 140 -24.96 6.93 -17.89
C GLY A 140 -25.59 6.13 -16.75
N THR A 141 -25.68 4.82 -16.97
CA THR A 141 -26.26 3.88 -16.02
C THR A 141 -25.32 3.60 -14.85
N LEU A 142 -25.87 3.12 -13.72
CA LEU A 142 -25.06 2.70 -12.59
C LEU A 142 -24.21 1.46 -12.92
N ASP A 143 -24.68 0.60 -13.83
CA ASP A 143 -23.95 -0.58 -14.29
C ASP A 143 -22.71 -0.22 -15.11
N GLU A 144 -22.81 0.74 -16.03
CA GLU A 144 -21.65 1.25 -16.78
C GLU A 144 -20.60 1.84 -15.84
N ALA A 145 -21.03 2.65 -14.86
CA ALA A 145 -20.13 3.18 -13.85
C ALA A 145 -19.54 2.07 -12.94
N LYS A 146 -20.32 1.02 -12.64
CA LYS A 146 -19.89 -0.11 -11.82
C LYS A 146 -18.79 -0.91 -12.53
N GLU A 147 -18.95 -1.18 -13.82
CA GLU A 147 -17.93 -1.86 -14.61
C GLU A 147 -16.60 -1.10 -14.57
N VAL A 148 -16.63 0.23 -14.64
CA VAL A 148 -15.42 1.05 -14.55
C VAL A 148 -14.76 0.95 -13.18
N ILE A 149 -15.50 1.06 -12.06
CA ILE A 149 -14.87 1.00 -10.73
C ILE A 149 -14.34 -0.41 -10.41
N GLU A 150 -14.98 -1.47 -10.92
CA GLU A 150 -14.49 -2.85 -10.81
C GLU A 150 -13.20 -3.05 -11.62
N ASN A 151 -13.16 -2.53 -12.84
CA ASN A 151 -11.97 -2.59 -13.71
C ASN A 151 -10.78 -1.76 -13.19
N GLN A 152 -11.02 -0.76 -12.35
CA GLN A 152 -9.95 -0.02 -11.68
C GLN A 152 -9.23 -0.86 -10.60
N GLY A 153 -9.78 -2.00 -10.17
CA GLY A 153 -9.09 -2.97 -9.31
C GLY A 153 -8.84 -2.51 -7.87
N HIS A 154 -9.71 -1.65 -7.33
CA HIS A 154 -9.57 -1.14 -5.96
C HIS A 154 -9.86 -2.18 -4.89
N SER A 155 -9.24 -2.03 -3.73
CA SER A 155 -9.61 -2.80 -2.53
C SER A 155 -9.44 -1.99 -1.25
N GLY A 156 -10.26 -2.29 -0.24
CA GLY A 156 -10.19 -1.68 1.08
C GLY A 156 -10.18 -0.15 1.05
N MET A 157 -9.08 0.45 1.50
CA MET A 157 -8.93 1.90 1.65
C MET A 157 -8.98 2.65 0.32
N SER A 158 -8.44 2.09 -0.78
CA SER A 158 -8.43 2.79 -2.07
C SER A 158 -9.85 2.90 -2.64
N PHE A 159 -10.64 1.82 -2.51
CA PHE A 159 -12.05 1.81 -2.91
C PHE A 159 -12.86 2.83 -2.10
N GLY A 160 -12.64 2.84 -0.77
CA GLY A 160 -13.28 3.80 0.12
C GLY A 160 -12.97 5.26 -0.24
N LEU A 161 -11.72 5.56 -0.62
CA LEU A 161 -11.29 6.89 -1.02
C LEU A 161 -11.98 7.36 -2.32
N VAL A 162 -11.97 6.51 -3.36
CA VAL A 162 -12.64 6.83 -4.64
C VAL A 162 -14.14 7.04 -4.43
N CYS A 163 -14.79 6.17 -3.64
CA CYS A 163 -16.20 6.33 -3.28
C CYS A 163 -16.49 7.64 -2.54
N ALA A 164 -15.62 8.04 -1.61
CA ALA A 164 -15.78 9.30 -0.88
C ALA A 164 -15.69 10.51 -1.82
N MET A 165 -14.76 10.48 -2.78
CA MET A 165 -14.65 11.53 -3.79
C MET A 165 -15.87 11.57 -4.72
N ILE A 166 -16.36 10.43 -5.19
CA ILE A 166 -17.55 10.38 -6.06
C ILE A 166 -18.77 10.98 -5.36
N LYS A 167 -18.96 10.71 -4.06
CA LYS A 167 -20.05 11.31 -3.27
C LYS A 167 -19.98 12.83 -3.17
N GLU A 168 -18.75 13.37 -3.13
CA GLU A 168 -18.53 14.80 -2.98
C GLU A 168 -18.70 15.54 -4.32
N PHE A 169 -18.19 14.93 -5.40
CA PHE A 169 -18.06 15.55 -6.72
C PHE A 169 -19.16 15.19 -7.72
N CYS A 170 -20.13 14.35 -7.35
CA CYS A 170 -21.26 13.99 -8.21
C CYS A 170 -22.56 13.90 -7.41
N ASP A 171 -23.63 14.51 -7.92
CA ASP A 171 -24.96 14.50 -7.29
C ASP A 171 -25.54 13.09 -7.17
N ARG A 172 -25.28 12.25 -8.18
CA ARG A 172 -25.64 10.81 -8.18
C ARG A 172 -24.63 9.95 -7.41
N GLY A 173 -23.62 10.56 -6.79
CA GLY A 173 -22.54 9.83 -6.14
C GLY A 173 -23.00 8.99 -4.95
N ASN A 174 -23.97 9.46 -4.17
CA ASN A 174 -24.55 8.66 -3.07
C ASN A 174 -25.34 7.45 -3.57
N GLU A 175 -26.13 7.63 -4.63
CA GLU A 175 -26.86 6.55 -5.30
C GLU A 175 -25.87 5.48 -5.80
N PHE A 176 -24.86 5.91 -6.56
CA PHE A 176 -23.84 5.02 -7.11
C PHE A 176 -23.08 4.26 -6.02
N VAL A 177 -22.58 4.94 -4.99
CA VAL A 177 -21.79 4.28 -3.94
C VAL A 177 -22.65 3.29 -3.13
N ASN A 178 -23.95 3.51 -2.99
CA ASN A 178 -24.83 2.52 -2.37
C ASN A 178 -25.10 1.32 -3.28
N TYR A 179 -25.05 1.50 -4.60
CA TYR A 179 -25.25 0.44 -5.59
C TYR A 179 -24.07 -0.54 -5.68
N VAL A 180 -22.84 -0.04 -5.53
CA VAL A 180 -21.61 -0.85 -5.67
C VAL A 180 -21.09 -1.44 -4.36
N LYS A 181 -21.79 -1.20 -3.25
CA LYS A 181 -21.52 -1.79 -1.94
C LYS A 181 -22.26 -3.11 -1.77
#